data_AF-A0A523JTS8-F1
#
_entry.id   AF-A0A523JTS8-F1
#
_cell.length_a   1.000
_cell.length_b   1.000
_cell.length_c   1.000
_cell.angle_alpha   90.00
_cell.angle_beta   90.00
_cell.angle_gamma   90.00
#
_symmetry.space_group_name_H-M   'P 1'
#
loop_
_entity.id
_entity.type
_entity.pdbx_description
1 polymer ?
#
loop_
_entity_poly.entity_id
_entity_poly.type
_entity_poly.pdbx_seq_one_letter_code
_entity_poly.pdbx_strand_id
1 'polypeptide(L)'
;MAEPFTNLQEGLMLAERLIARNPSRSPQILVITDGQPTAYFLGRELHVEWPMGFGGVSPHAVAETMKQVRRLTRRGVTINTFMLDDSPELLGFVEHMTEVNRGRAFFTAPSRLGSFMMVDYLNGRRNRRF
;
A
#
# COMPACT_ATOMS: atom_id res chain seq x y z
N MET A 1 -4.07 14.53 -22.50
CA MET A 1 -4.13 14.53 -21.02
C MET A 1 -3.48 13.25 -20.57
N ALA A 2 -2.53 13.29 -19.63
CA ALA A 2 -1.99 12.06 -19.05
C ALA A 2 -3.09 11.39 -18.25
N GLU A 3 -3.39 10.12 -18.54
CA GLU A 3 -4.36 9.36 -17.77
C GLU A 3 -3.81 9.13 -16.35
N PRO A 4 -4.59 9.42 -15.29
CA PRO A 4 -4.10 9.31 -13.93
C PRO A 4 -3.89 7.85 -13.55
N PHE A 5 -2.68 7.42 -13.19
CA PHE A 5 -2.35 6.02 -12.82
C PHE A 5 -1.94 5.86 -11.36
N THR A 6 -1.94 4.61 -10.86
CA THR A 6 -1.54 4.28 -9.49
C THR A 6 -0.25 3.46 -9.49
N ASN A 7 0.87 4.07 -9.09
CA ASN A 7 2.17 3.40 -8.96
C ASN A 7 2.53 3.14 -7.48
N LEU A 8 1.90 2.11 -6.89
CA LEU A 8 2.16 1.74 -5.50
C LEU A 8 3.60 1.19 -5.31
N GLN A 9 4.14 0.51 -6.31
CA GLN A 9 5.52 -0.01 -6.29
C GLN A 9 6.53 1.12 -6.04
N GLU A 10 6.45 2.22 -6.78
CA GLU A 10 7.36 3.37 -6.60
C GLU A 10 7.21 4.03 -5.23
N GLY A 11 5.98 4.19 -4.75
CA GLY A 11 5.71 4.71 -3.40
C GLY A 11 6.39 3.86 -2.32
N LEU A 12 6.29 2.54 -2.43
CA LEU A 12 6.96 1.60 -1.53
C LEU A 12 8.49 1.63 -1.67
N MET A 13 9.04 1.85 -2.87
CA MET A 13 10.48 2.04 -3.08
C MET A 13 10.98 3.34 -2.46
N LEU A 14 10.20 4.41 -2.53
CA LEU A 14 10.51 5.68 -1.85
C LEU A 14 10.49 5.50 -0.34
N ALA A 15 9.44 4.88 0.21
CA ALA A 15 9.32 4.63 1.64
C ALA A 15 10.50 3.81 2.18
N GLU A 16 10.93 2.79 1.45
CA GLU A 16 12.13 2.03 1.83
C GLU A 16 13.40 2.89 1.86
N ARG A 17 13.61 3.76 0.87
CA ARG A 17 14.76 4.69 0.86
C ARG A 17 14.73 5.62 2.06
N LEU A 18 13.54 6.09 2.47
CA LEU A 18 13.36 6.93 3.65
C LEU A 18 13.63 6.18 4.96
N ILE A 19 13.15 4.94 5.09
CA ILE A 19 13.41 4.06 6.23
C ILE A 19 14.92 3.74 6.34
N ALA A 20 15.58 3.48 5.22
CA ALA A 20 17.02 3.22 5.21
C ALA A 20 17.84 4.43 5.69
N ARG A 21 17.38 5.65 5.41
CA ARG A 21 18.00 6.89 5.90
C ARG A 21 17.67 7.20 7.36
N ASN A 22 16.53 6.72 7.86
CA ASN A 22 16.06 6.97 9.23
C ASN A 22 15.67 5.63 9.89
N PRO A 23 16.65 4.82 10.34
CA PRO A 23 16.37 3.52 10.91
C PRO A 23 15.51 3.61 12.17
N SER A 24 14.53 2.71 12.29
CA SER A 24 13.69 2.51 13.47
C SER A 24 13.73 1.04 13.87
N ARG A 25 13.53 0.75 15.17
CA ARG A 25 13.36 -0.62 15.66
C ARG A 25 12.12 -1.31 15.07
N SER A 26 11.11 -0.53 14.70
CA SER A 26 9.83 -1.02 14.16
C SER A 26 9.35 -0.09 13.03
N PRO A 27 9.96 -0.17 11.84
CA PRO A 27 9.58 0.69 10.72
C PRO A 27 8.17 0.33 10.22
N GLN A 28 7.36 1.35 9.97
CA GLN A 28 6.00 1.19 9.47
C GLN A 28 5.76 2.04 8.23
N ILE A 29 4.95 1.53 7.31
CA ILE A 29 4.45 2.24 6.14
C ILE A 29 2.93 2.28 6.26
N LEU A 30 2.36 3.46 6.01
CA LEU A 30 0.93 3.64 5.88
C LEU A 30 0.59 3.91 4.41
N VAL A 31 -0.09 2.97 3.77
CA VAL A 31 -0.62 3.13 2.41
C VAL A 31 -2.04 3.66 2.52
N ILE A 32 -2.35 4.72 1.80
CA ILE A 32 -3.72 5.24 1.64
C ILE A 32 -3.96 5.27 0.14
N THR A 33 -4.94 4.50 -0.34
CA THR A 33 -5.22 4.36 -1.78
C THR A 33 -6.71 4.20 -2.05
N ASP A 34 -7.16 4.79 -3.16
CA ASP A 34 -8.49 4.64 -3.75
C ASP A 34 -8.48 3.72 -4.98
N GLY A 35 -7.32 3.19 -5.37
CA GLY A 35 -7.20 2.32 -6.54
C GLY A 35 -6.13 1.25 -6.40
N GLN A 36 -6.28 0.21 -7.24
CA GLN A 36 -5.29 -0.84 -7.41
C GLN A 36 -4.07 -0.35 -8.20
N PRO A 37 -2.90 -0.99 -8.11
CA PRO A 37 -1.75 -0.60 -8.90
C PRO A 37 -2.02 -0.83 -10.40
N THR A 38 -1.82 0.21 -11.20
CA THR A 38 -1.92 0.19 -12.68
C THR A 38 -0.61 0.59 -13.36
N ALA A 39 0.39 0.99 -12.58
CA ALA A 39 1.71 1.35 -13.08
C ALA A 39 2.83 0.76 -12.23
N TYR A 40 3.97 0.52 -12.86
CA TYR A 40 5.15 -0.06 -12.24
C TYR A 40 6.41 0.27 -13.04
N PHE A 41 7.55 0.23 -12.36
CA PHE A 41 8.86 0.26 -12.99
C PHE A 41 9.39 -1.13 -13.27
N LEU A 42 9.90 -1.32 -14.49
CA LEU A 42 10.81 -2.40 -14.83
C LEU A 42 12.19 -1.81 -15.10
N GLY A 43 13.11 -1.97 -14.16
CA GLY A 43 14.39 -1.28 -14.20
C GLY A 43 14.21 0.24 -14.05
N ARG A 44 14.41 1.00 -15.13
CA ARG A 44 14.26 2.47 -15.17
C ARG A 44 13.07 2.93 -16.00
N GLU A 45 12.34 2.00 -16.60
CA GLU A 45 11.22 2.30 -17.49
C GLU A 45 9.91 2.21 -16.72
N LEU A 46 9.08 3.25 -16.84
CA LEU A 46 7.73 3.29 -16.29
C LEU A 46 6.78 2.63 -17.28
N HIS A 47 6.11 1.58 -16.84
CA HIS A 47 5.03 0.93 -17.55
C HIS A 47 3.70 1.29 -16.90
N VAL A 48 2.73 1.67 -17.72
CA VAL A 48 1.34 1.86 -17.32
C VAL A 48 0.52 0.83 -18.06
N GLU A 49 -0.09 -0.09 -17.32
CA GLU A 49 -0.92 -1.15 -17.86
C GLU A 49 -2.36 -0.87 -17.43
N TRP A 50 -3.11 -0.27 -18.35
CA TRP A 50 -4.54 -0.13 -18.21
C TRP A 50 -5.19 -1.46 -18.53
N PRO A 51 -6.11 -1.96 -17.68
CA PRO A 51 -6.92 -3.10 -18.06
C PRO A 51 -7.70 -2.77 -19.32
N MET A 52 -7.30 -3.33 -20.47
CA MET A 52 -8.06 -3.22 -21.70
C MET A 52 -9.31 -4.11 -21.56
N GLY A 53 -10.38 -3.54 -21.02
CA GLY A 53 -11.66 -4.20 -20.72
C GLY A 53 -12.20 -3.82 -19.35
N PHE A 54 -13.54 -3.83 -19.21
CA PHE A 54 -14.24 -3.55 -17.94
C PHE A 54 -13.64 -4.35 -16.78
N GLY A 55 -13.04 -3.65 -15.80
CA GLY A 55 -12.74 -4.20 -14.47
C GLY A 55 -11.44 -5.00 -14.28
N GLY A 56 -10.49 -4.99 -15.22
CA GLY A 56 -9.28 -5.81 -15.08
C GLY A 56 -8.27 -5.31 -14.03
N VAL A 57 -7.55 -6.23 -13.39
CA VAL A 57 -6.33 -5.98 -12.60
C VAL A 57 -5.13 -5.92 -13.56
N SER A 58 -4.18 -4.99 -13.37
CA SER A 58 -2.88 -5.07 -14.07
C SER A 58 -2.02 -6.18 -13.44
N PRO A 59 -1.79 -7.32 -14.12
CA PRO A 59 -1.09 -8.44 -13.52
C PRO A 59 0.38 -8.10 -13.24
N HIS A 60 1.01 -7.30 -14.11
CA HIS A 60 2.40 -6.90 -13.96
C HIS A 60 2.56 -5.85 -12.86
N ALA A 61 1.68 -4.84 -12.78
CA ALA A 61 1.74 -3.85 -11.71
C ALA A 61 1.52 -4.49 -10.33
N VAL A 62 0.58 -5.44 -10.23
CA VAL A 62 0.38 -6.22 -9.01
C VAL A 62 1.62 -7.06 -8.68
N ALA A 63 2.17 -7.78 -9.66
CA ALA A 63 3.34 -8.63 -9.44
C ALA A 63 4.55 -7.83 -8.95
N GLU A 64 4.86 -6.71 -9.60
CA GLU A 64 5.97 -5.83 -9.23
C GLU A 64 5.76 -5.16 -7.88
N THR A 65 4.54 -4.70 -7.59
CA THR A 65 4.19 -4.17 -6.27
C THR A 65 4.38 -5.23 -5.19
N MET A 66 3.91 -6.46 -5.41
CA MET A 66 4.06 -7.57 -4.46
C MET A 66 5.51 -8.03 -4.28
N LYS A 67 6.39 -7.89 -5.30
CA LYS A 67 7.84 -8.10 -5.12
C LYS A 67 8.42 -7.09 -4.13
N GLN A 68 8.02 -5.83 -4.24
CA GLN A 68 8.46 -4.78 -3.32
C GLN A 68 7.89 -4.96 -1.91
N VAL A 69 6.61 -5.36 -1.77
CA VAL A 69 5.99 -5.74 -0.50
C VAL A 69 6.79 -6.86 0.18
N ARG A 70 7.05 -7.98 -0.49
CA ARG A 70 7.83 -9.10 0.07
C ARG A 70 9.22 -8.66 0.52
N ARG A 71 9.84 -7.75 -0.23
CA ARG A 71 11.16 -7.20 0.11
C ARG A 71 11.12 -6.36 1.39
N LEU A 72 10.12 -5.50 1.55
CA LEU A 72 9.88 -4.74 2.77
C LEU A 72 9.55 -5.64 3.96
N THR A 73 8.69 -6.66 3.77
CA THR A 73 8.37 -7.65 4.80
C THR A 73 9.63 -8.36 5.31
N ARG A 74 10.51 -8.81 4.40
CA ARG A 74 11.79 -9.45 4.77
C ARG A 74 12.72 -8.53 5.58
N ARG A 75 12.55 -7.22 5.48
CA ARG A 75 13.29 -6.20 6.25
C ARG A 75 12.61 -5.83 7.57
N GLY A 76 11.52 -6.51 7.94
CA GLY A 76 10.76 -6.24 9.16
C GLY A 76 9.92 -4.97 9.11
N VAL A 77 9.58 -4.47 7.92
CA VAL A 77 8.70 -3.31 7.75
C VAL A 77 7.24 -3.75 7.77
N THR A 78 6.44 -3.17 8.66
CA THR A 78 4.99 -3.38 8.70
C THR A 78 4.29 -2.40 7.76
N ILE A 79 3.40 -2.88 6.90
CA ILE A 79 2.62 -2.10 5.94
C ILE A 79 1.16 -2.16 6.37
N ASN A 80 0.61 -1.04 6.80
CA ASN A 80 -0.82 -0.89 7.07
C ASN A 80 -1.48 -0.17 5.89
N THR A 81 -2.67 -0.59 5.49
CA THR A 81 -3.34 -0.10 4.29
C THR A 81 -4.73 0.41 4.61
N PHE A 82 -4.99 1.66 4.26
CA PHE A 82 -6.32 2.26 4.24
C PHE A 82 -6.82 2.31 2.80
N MET A 83 -7.89 1.58 2.55
CA MET A 83 -8.55 1.49 1.26
C MET A 83 -9.77 2.42 1.26
N LEU A 84 -9.83 3.33 0.29
CA LEU A 84 -10.90 4.33 0.17
C LEU A 84 -12.03 3.92 -0.79
N ASP A 85 -11.78 2.92 -1.63
CA ASP A 85 -12.69 2.34 -2.62
C ASP A 85 -13.03 0.90 -2.19
N ASP A 86 -14.15 0.33 -2.65
CA ASP A 86 -14.62 -1.02 -2.29
C ASP A 86 -14.70 -2.00 -3.47
N SER A 87 -14.04 -1.68 -4.59
CA SER A 87 -13.95 -2.56 -5.75
C SER A 87 -13.42 -3.96 -5.38
N PRO A 88 -14.07 -5.05 -5.85
CA PRO A 88 -13.68 -6.42 -5.53
C PRO A 88 -12.22 -6.75 -5.88
N GLU A 89 -11.71 -6.17 -6.97
CA GLU A 89 -10.35 -6.36 -7.43
C GLU A 89 -9.32 -5.77 -6.47
N LEU A 90 -9.59 -4.55 -5.99
CA LEU A 90 -8.75 -3.87 -5.00
C LEU A 90 -8.77 -4.61 -3.66
N LEU A 91 -9.95 -5.11 -3.25
CA LEU A 91 -10.09 -5.91 -2.04
C LEU A 91 -9.16 -7.14 -2.08
N GLY A 92 -9.23 -7.94 -3.15
CA GLY A 92 -8.39 -9.15 -3.28
C GLY A 92 -6.89 -8.84 -3.29
N PHE A 93 -6.49 -7.74 -3.94
CA PHE A 93 -5.10 -7.27 -3.91
C PHE A 93 -4.65 -6.88 -2.49
N VAL A 94 -5.46 -6.10 -1.76
CA VAL A 94 -5.13 -5.64 -0.41
C VAL A 94 -5.11 -6.80 0.59
N GLU A 95 -6.01 -7.76 0.47
CA GLU A 95 -6.02 -8.98 1.30
C GLU A 95 -4.71 -9.77 1.13
N HIS A 96 -4.31 -10.05 -0.12
CA HIS A 96 -3.05 -10.77 -0.40
C HIS A 96 -1.82 -9.99 0.08
N MET A 97 -1.80 -8.67 -0.10
CA MET A 97 -0.72 -7.82 0.42
C MET A 97 -0.63 -7.91 1.96
N THR A 98 -1.79 -7.88 2.63
CA THR A 98 -1.91 -7.93 4.10
C THR A 98 -1.47 -9.29 4.62
N GLU A 99 -1.86 -10.39 3.98
CA GLU A 99 -1.42 -11.75 4.33
C GLU A 99 0.11 -11.88 4.23
N VAL A 100 0.70 -11.40 3.13
CA VAL A 100 2.14 -11.48 2.90
C VAL A 100 2.93 -10.61 3.87
N ASN A 101 2.46 -9.39 4.18
CA ASN A 101 3.18 -8.48 5.07
C ASN A 101 2.91 -8.72 6.56
N ARG A 102 1.74 -9.28 6.90
CA ARG A 102 1.19 -9.38 8.26
C ARG A 102 0.89 -8.03 8.92
N GLY A 103 0.59 -7.03 8.09
CA GLY A 103 0.09 -5.74 8.54
C GLY A 103 -1.43 -5.73 8.75
N ARG A 104 -2.05 -4.55 8.75
CA ARG A 104 -3.50 -4.38 8.88
C ARG A 104 -4.08 -3.74 7.62
N ALA A 105 -5.23 -4.23 7.18
CA ALA A 105 -6.06 -3.57 6.18
C ALA A 105 -7.28 -2.93 6.85
N PHE A 106 -7.57 -1.69 6.46
CA PHE A 106 -8.72 -0.91 6.93
C PHE A 106 -9.56 -0.54 5.71
N PHE A 107 -10.76 -1.10 5.66
CA PHE A 107 -11.75 -0.81 4.63
C PHE A 107 -12.65 0.30 5.16
N THR A 108 -12.57 1.48 4.56
CA THR A 108 -13.34 2.65 5.00
C THR A 108 -13.87 3.41 3.80
N ALA A 109 -15.13 3.83 3.87
CA ALA A 109 -15.61 4.87 2.96
C ALA A 109 -14.79 6.16 3.20
N PRO A 110 -14.53 6.99 2.17
CA PRO A 110 -13.72 8.21 2.30
C PRO A 110 -14.20 9.14 3.43
N SER A 111 -15.51 9.19 3.66
CA SER A 111 -16.16 9.97 4.71
C SER A 111 -15.85 9.51 6.15
N ARG A 112 -15.30 8.30 6.34
CA ARG A 112 -15.02 7.70 7.66
C ARG A 112 -13.52 7.52 7.95
N LEU A 113 -12.65 7.83 6.99
CA LEU A 113 -11.18 7.69 7.14
C LEU A 113 -10.66 8.49 8.35
N GLY A 114 -11.13 9.74 8.50
CA GLY A 114 -10.68 10.63 9.59
C GLY A 114 -10.97 10.09 10.99
N SER A 115 -12.15 9.47 11.19
CA SER A 115 -12.52 8.86 12.47
C SER A 115 -11.66 7.66 12.85
N PHE A 116 -11.33 6.79 11.89
CA PHE A 116 -10.49 5.61 12.15
C PHE A 116 -9.04 5.99 12.48
N MET A 117 -8.45 6.93 11.72
CA MET A 117 -7.09 7.40 11.99
C MET A 117 -6.97 8.06 13.37
N MET A 118 -7.97 8.86 13.77
CA MET A 118 -7.95 9.53 15.07
C MET A 118 -8.04 8.54 16.24
N VAL A 119 -8.88 7.50 16.11
CA VAL A 119 -9.01 6.44 17.13
C VAL A 119 -7.72 5.63 17.27
N ASP A 120 -7.08 5.20 16.17
CA ASP A 120 -5.82 4.45 16.24
C ASP A 120 -4.67 5.32 16.80
N TYR A 121 -4.60 6.61 16.45
CA TYR A 121 -3.63 7.55 17.00
C TYR A 121 -3.77 7.74 18.52
N LEU A 122 -5.00 7.88 19.02
CA LEU A 122 -5.28 8.01 20.45
C LEU A 122 -5.00 6.70 21.20
N ASN A 123 -5.32 5.55 20.61
CA ASN A 123 -5.06 4.24 21.21
C ASN A 123 -3.56 3.90 21.21
N GLY A 124 -2.80 4.32 20.20
CA GLY A 124 -1.34 4.17 20.14
C GLY A 124 -0.59 4.93 21.24
N ARG A 125 -1.17 6.01 21.80
CA ARG A 125 -0.60 6.70 22.98
C ARG A 125 -0.87 6.00 24.31
N ARG A 126 -1.88 5.11 24.40
CA ARG A 126 -2.24 4.45 25.66
C ARG A 126 -1.32 3.29 26.05
N ASN A 127 -0.53 2.75 25.11
CA ASN A 127 0.36 1.61 25.34
C ASN A 127 1.84 1.95 25.57
N ARG A 128 2.16 3.21 25.94
CA ARG A 128 3.45 3.56 26.57
C ARG A 128 3.21 3.86 28.04
N ARG A 129 2.92 2.83 28.83
CA ARG A 129 3.23 2.86 30.26
C ARG A 129 4.67 2.36 30.41
N PHE A 130 5.49 3.20 31.05
CA PHE A 130 6.83 2.85 31.50
C PHE A 130 6.79 1.68 32.48
#